data_AF-A0A9X1F9L8-F1
#
_entry.id   AF-A0A9X1F9L8-F1
#
_cell.length_a   1.000
_cell.length_b   1.000
_cell.length_c   1.000
_cell.angle_alpha   90.00
_cell.angle_beta   90.00
_cell.angle_gamma   90.00
#
_symmetry.space_group_name_H-M   'P 1'
#
loop_
_entity.id
_entity.type
_entity.pdbx_description
1 polymer ?
#
loop_
_entity_poly.entity_id
_entity_poly.type
_entity_poly.pdbx_seq_one_letter_code
_entity_poly.pdbx_strand_id
1 'polypeptide(L)'
;MALLCSKSIYPQQDNLITRAKELVYSNPDESIKIADHILNISHQPEESAIANLLLSKGYLVKGDYNNALLHAFDEINQFEDIAIETRIENYILKATLLRKLYLDTQSGEYLNKAKMLASKMDSGKNHINYLIFLERTNMLLDRLNTNEAILDIRTSEIKFETLLKNDVDKERAYYLIKERAFNRLSQYDSAFVYMNKTRDLLELSKQNNLY
;
A
#
# COMPACT_ATOMS: atom_id res chain seq x y z
N MET A 1 26.65 -37.01 -23.86
CA MET A 1 25.40 -36.40 -23.38
C MET A 1 25.76 -35.46 -22.25
N ALA A 2 25.85 -34.16 -22.54
CA ALA A 2 26.05 -33.15 -21.51
C ALA A 2 24.76 -32.34 -21.36
N LEU A 3 24.53 -31.88 -20.12
CA LEU A 3 23.82 -30.64 -19.74
C LEU A 3 22.27 -30.71 -19.84
N LEU A 4 21.47 -30.32 -18.84
CA LEU A 4 21.68 -29.37 -17.74
C LEU A 4 20.98 -29.77 -16.44
N CYS A 5 21.69 -29.59 -15.33
CA CYS A 5 21.10 -29.35 -14.02
C CYS A 5 20.35 -28.01 -14.03
N SER A 6 19.04 -28.03 -13.85
CA SER A 6 18.25 -26.85 -13.48
C SER A 6 18.53 -26.49 -12.01
N LYS A 7 19.53 -25.65 -11.76
CA LYS A 7 19.75 -25.04 -10.45
C LYS A 7 18.90 -23.76 -10.31
N SER A 8 17.87 -23.85 -9.47
CA SER A 8 17.22 -22.81 -8.66
C SER A 8 17.49 -21.32 -9.02
N ILE A 9 16.57 -20.69 -9.76
CA ILE A 9 16.54 -19.23 -10.01
C ILE A 9 15.81 -18.46 -8.87
N TYR A 10 15.00 -19.16 -8.07
CA TYR A 10 14.12 -18.59 -7.04
C TYR A 10 14.74 -17.63 -6.00
N PRO A 11 15.90 -17.91 -5.35
CA PRO A 11 16.36 -17.06 -4.24
C PRO A 11 16.86 -15.67 -4.69
N GLN A 12 17.20 -15.49 -5.97
CA GLN A 12 17.62 -14.18 -6.49
C GLN A 12 16.40 -13.30 -6.82
N GLN A 13 15.30 -13.87 -7.30
CA GLN A 13 14.10 -13.12 -7.65
C GLN A 13 13.33 -12.64 -6.41
N ASP A 14 13.24 -13.47 -5.37
CA ASP A 14 12.65 -13.05 -4.08
C ASP A 14 13.41 -11.84 -3.47
N ASN A 15 14.72 -11.81 -3.67
CA ASN A 15 15.56 -10.68 -3.28
C ASN A 15 15.23 -9.41 -4.10
N LEU A 16 15.05 -9.54 -5.42
CA LEU A 16 14.66 -8.43 -6.28
C LEU A 16 13.27 -7.87 -5.93
N ILE A 17 12.28 -8.72 -5.66
CA ILE A 17 10.94 -8.30 -5.24
C ILE A 17 11.02 -7.53 -3.92
N THR A 18 11.74 -8.06 -2.94
CA THR A 18 11.93 -7.41 -1.64
C THR A 18 12.61 -6.06 -1.81
N ARG A 19 13.67 -5.99 -2.62
CA ARG A 19 14.38 -4.76 -2.91
C ARG A 19 13.48 -3.72 -3.60
N ALA A 20 12.70 -4.14 -4.59
CA ALA A 20 11.78 -3.24 -5.28
C ALA A 20 10.73 -2.67 -4.32
N LYS A 21 10.19 -3.49 -3.39
CA LYS A 21 9.23 -3.06 -2.35
C LYS A 21 9.80 -1.95 -1.46
N GLU A 22 11.04 -2.07 -1.01
CA GLU A 22 11.71 -1.06 -0.17
C GLU A 22 11.93 0.27 -0.89
N LEU A 23 12.14 0.22 -2.21
CA LEU A 23 12.49 1.38 -3.02
C LEU A 23 11.28 2.17 -3.50
N VAL A 24 10.05 1.63 -3.46
CA VAL A 24 8.84 2.26 -4.03
C VAL A 24 8.71 3.74 -3.65
N TYR A 25 8.90 4.07 -2.37
CA TYR A 25 8.69 5.44 -1.87
C TYR A 25 9.97 6.28 -1.75
N SER A 26 11.14 5.63 -1.73
CA SER A 26 12.45 6.30 -1.53
C SER A 26 13.21 6.52 -2.84
N ASN A 27 13.08 5.60 -3.78
CA ASN A 27 13.65 5.65 -5.13
C ASN A 27 12.71 4.93 -6.11
N PRO A 28 11.58 5.56 -6.47
CA PRO A 28 10.57 4.94 -7.33
C PRO A 28 11.11 4.57 -8.71
N ASP A 29 12.08 5.30 -9.27
CA ASP A 29 12.67 4.99 -10.56
C ASP A 29 13.39 3.63 -10.55
N GLU A 30 14.14 3.34 -9.48
CA GLU A 30 14.82 2.07 -9.34
C GLU A 30 13.84 0.93 -9.04
N SER A 31 12.82 1.18 -8.21
CA SER A 31 11.73 0.22 -7.97
C SER A 31 11.04 -0.17 -9.28
N ILE A 32 10.71 0.81 -10.13
CA ILE A 32 10.10 0.60 -11.45
C ILE A 32 11.00 -0.24 -12.34
N LYS A 33 12.30 0.06 -12.44
CA LYS A 33 13.23 -0.73 -13.28
C LYS A 33 13.32 -2.18 -12.83
N ILE A 34 13.41 -2.43 -11.52
CA ILE A 34 13.48 -3.80 -10.99
C ILE A 34 12.17 -4.54 -11.28
N ALA A 35 11.02 -3.89 -11.04
CA ALA A 35 9.71 -4.50 -11.28
C ALA A 35 9.47 -4.77 -12.78
N ASP A 36 9.86 -3.86 -13.67
CA ASP A 36 9.80 -4.05 -15.13
C ASP A 36 10.70 -5.22 -15.56
N HIS A 37 11.90 -5.31 -15.01
CA HIS A 37 12.78 -6.44 -15.27
C HIS A 37 12.14 -7.77 -14.85
N ILE A 38 11.55 -7.84 -13.64
CA ILE A 38 10.83 -9.03 -13.16
C ILE A 38 9.68 -9.38 -14.10
N LEU A 39 8.86 -8.40 -14.49
CA LEU A 39 7.71 -8.61 -15.37
C LEU A 39 8.13 -9.20 -16.73
N ASN A 40 9.27 -8.74 -17.27
CA ASN A 40 9.78 -9.17 -18.58
C ASN A 40 10.39 -10.58 -18.57
N ILE A 41 10.89 -11.06 -17.41
CA ILE A 41 11.53 -12.39 -17.30
C ILE A 41 10.64 -13.43 -16.63
N SER A 42 9.58 -13.02 -15.95
CA SER A 42 8.69 -13.91 -15.21
C SER A 42 7.83 -14.76 -16.16
N HIS A 43 7.66 -16.02 -15.78
CA HIS A 43 6.65 -16.92 -16.36
C HIS A 43 5.61 -17.37 -15.33
N GLN A 44 5.67 -16.83 -14.11
CA GLN A 44 4.74 -17.16 -13.03
C GLN A 44 3.71 -16.02 -12.89
N PRO A 45 2.40 -16.33 -12.92
CA PRO A 45 1.35 -15.31 -12.76
C PRO A 45 1.52 -14.50 -11.47
N GLU A 46 1.89 -15.13 -10.36
CA GLU A 46 2.12 -14.45 -9.07
C GLU A 46 3.22 -13.39 -9.16
N GLU A 47 4.38 -13.74 -9.72
CA GLU A 47 5.49 -12.81 -9.88
C GLU A 47 5.11 -11.63 -10.78
N SER A 48 4.37 -11.89 -11.87
CA SER A 48 3.88 -10.84 -12.76
C SER A 48 2.85 -9.93 -12.07
N ALA A 49 1.97 -10.48 -11.23
CA ALA A 49 1.02 -9.69 -10.45
C ALA A 49 1.73 -8.81 -9.40
N ILE A 50 2.75 -9.35 -8.73
CA ILE A 50 3.59 -8.59 -7.79
C ILE A 50 4.36 -7.48 -8.53
N ALA A 51 4.93 -7.78 -9.70
CA ALA A 51 5.64 -6.79 -10.51
C ALA A 51 4.71 -5.66 -10.98
N ASN A 52 3.51 -6.00 -11.48
CA ASN A 52 2.49 -5.02 -11.84
C ASN A 52 2.05 -4.15 -10.65
N LEU A 53 1.90 -4.76 -9.47
CA LEU A 53 1.60 -4.02 -8.24
C LEU A 53 2.71 -3.02 -7.89
N LEU A 54 3.98 -3.41 -8.02
CA LEU A 54 5.14 -2.57 -7.76
C LEU A 54 5.28 -1.44 -8.79
N LEU A 55 5.14 -1.74 -10.07
CA LEU A 55 5.12 -0.75 -11.15
C LEU A 55 4.03 0.28 -10.89
N SER A 56 2.81 -0.18 -10.60
CA SER A 56 1.69 0.71 -10.34
C SER A 56 1.92 1.62 -9.13
N LYS A 57 2.45 1.07 -8.02
CA LYS A 57 2.83 1.87 -6.84
C LYS A 57 3.92 2.89 -7.17
N GLY A 58 4.97 2.49 -7.89
CA GLY A 58 6.06 3.37 -8.30
C GLY A 58 5.58 4.53 -9.18
N TYR A 59 4.78 4.24 -10.21
CA TYR A 59 4.20 5.26 -11.08
C TYR A 59 3.24 6.18 -10.33
N LEU A 60 2.43 5.64 -9.41
CA LEU A 60 1.57 6.45 -8.54
C LEU A 60 2.38 7.45 -7.70
N VAL A 61 3.50 7.01 -7.10
CA VAL A 61 4.39 7.89 -6.32
C VAL A 61 4.97 9.00 -7.19
N LYS A 62 5.27 8.71 -8.46
CA LYS A 62 5.74 9.71 -9.43
C LYS A 62 4.63 10.63 -9.96
N GLY A 63 3.37 10.37 -9.64
CA GLY A 63 2.22 11.09 -10.20
C GLY A 63 1.88 10.71 -11.65
N ASP A 64 2.47 9.64 -12.18
CA ASP A 64 2.15 9.10 -13.50
C ASP A 64 0.93 8.16 -13.40
N TYR A 65 -0.25 8.77 -13.36
CA TYR A 65 -1.50 8.02 -13.18
C TYR A 65 -1.83 7.10 -14.37
N ASN A 66 -1.38 7.43 -15.59
CA ASN A 66 -1.67 6.62 -16.77
C ASN A 66 -0.97 5.27 -16.68
N ASN A 67 0.34 5.27 -16.43
CA ASN A 67 1.09 4.03 -16.25
C ASN A 67 0.69 3.30 -14.97
N ALA A 68 0.38 4.04 -13.90
CA ALA A 68 -0.11 3.42 -12.68
C ALA A 68 -1.43 2.65 -12.89
N LEU A 69 -2.37 3.22 -13.65
CA LEU A 69 -3.61 2.54 -14.03
C LEU A 69 -3.36 1.33 -14.92
N LEU A 70 -2.50 1.46 -15.95
CA LEU A 70 -2.19 0.38 -16.88
C LEU A 70 -1.76 -0.89 -16.12
N HIS A 71 -0.81 -0.78 -15.21
CA HIS A 71 -0.32 -1.94 -14.45
C HIS A 71 -1.28 -2.39 -13.35
N ALA A 72 -1.99 -1.48 -12.68
CA ALA A 72 -2.98 -1.88 -11.68
C ALA A 72 -4.11 -2.72 -12.30
N PHE A 73 -4.57 -2.35 -13.49
CA PHE A 73 -5.72 -2.95 -14.17
C PHE A 73 -5.38 -4.13 -15.10
N ASP A 74 -4.11 -4.54 -15.16
CA ASP A 74 -3.73 -5.76 -15.87
C ASP A 74 -4.55 -6.97 -15.38
N GLU A 75 -4.98 -7.80 -16.34
CA GLU A 75 -5.89 -8.92 -16.11
C GLU A 75 -5.27 -10.02 -15.23
N ILE A 76 -3.94 -10.21 -15.32
CA ILE A 76 -3.21 -11.22 -14.53
C ILE A 76 -3.43 -10.99 -13.03
N ASN A 77 -3.54 -9.73 -12.61
CA ASN A 77 -3.76 -9.36 -11.21
C ASN A 77 -5.06 -9.93 -10.61
N GLN A 78 -5.98 -10.43 -11.43
CA GLN A 78 -7.29 -10.91 -11.01
C GLN A 78 -7.41 -12.44 -10.97
N PHE A 79 -6.41 -13.16 -11.50
CA PHE A 79 -6.45 -14.61 -11.55
C PHE A 79 -6.57 -15.22 -10.14
N GLU A 80 -7.23 -16.37 -10.05
CA GLU A 80 -7.55 -16.98 -8.75
C GLU A 80 -6.37 -17.65 -8.06
N ASP A 81 -5.37 -18.04 -8.83
CA ASP A 81 -4.10 -18.61 -8.39
C ASP A 81 -3.14 -17.57 -7.79
N ILE A 82 -3.42 -16.28 -7.98
CA ILE A 82 -2.69 -15.18 -7.32
C ILE A 82 -3.02 -15.17 -5.83
N ALA A 83 -1.99 -14.99 -5.01
CA ALA A 83 -2.10 -14.91 -3.57
C ALA A 83 -3.16 -13.89 -3.15
N ILE A 84 -3.99 -14.28 -2.17
CA ILE A 84 -5.09 -13.46 -1.67
C ILE A 84 -4.60 -12.07 -1.24
N GLU A 85 -3.44 -12.00 -0.58
CA GLU A 85 -2.82 -10.74 -0.15
C GLU A 85 -2.49 -9.83 -1.34
N THR A 86 -1.80 -10.33 -2.35
CA THR A 86 -1.45 -9.61 -3.59
C THR A 86 -2.70 -9.04 -4.28
N ARG A 87 -3.77 -9.84 -4.38
CA ARG A 87 -5.05 -9.41 -4.97
C ARG A 87 -5.72 -8.31 -4.16
N ILE A 88 -5.70 -8.41 -2.83
CA ILE A 88 -6.25 -7.37 -1.96
C ILE A 88 -5.47 -6.07 -2.09
N GLU A 89 -4.13 -6.12 -2.07
CA GLU A 89 -3.30 -4.93 -2.25
C GLU A 89 -3.56 -4.26 -3.61
N ASN A 90 -3.72 -5.06 -4.67
CA ASN A 90 -4.09 -4.54 -5.99
C ASN A 90 -5.45 -3.82 -5.96
N TYR A 91 -6.46 -4.39 -5.28
CA TYR A 91 -7.76 -3.73 -5.12
C TYR A 91 -7.68 -2.43 -4.32
N ILE A 92 -6.88 -2.39 -3.25
CA ILE A 92 -6.66 -1.14 -2.49
C ILE A 92 -5.97 -0.11 -3.38
N LEU A 93 -4.97 -0.50 -4.17
CA LEU A 93 -4.29 0.41 -5.10
C LEU A 93 -5.23 0.95 -6.20
N LYS A 94 -6.10 0.10 -6.76
CA LYS A 94 -7.15 0.54 -7.68
C LYS A 94 -8.08 1.56 -7.02
N ALA A 95 -8.51 1.29 -5.78
CA ALA A 95 -9.32 2.23 -5.02
C ALA A 95 -8.59 3.58 -4.83
N THR A 96 -7.31 3.55 -4.46
CA THR A 96 -6.47 4.75 -4.31
C THR A 96 -6.36 5.55 -5.60
N LEU A 97 -6.04 4.90 -6.73
CA LEU A 97 -5.92 5.56 -8.04
C LEU A 97 -7.23 6.22 -8.45
N LEU A 98 -8.34 5.50 -8.34
CA LEU A 98 -9.66 6.01 -8.70
C LEU A 98 -10.11 7.16 -7.79
N ARG A 99 -9.82 7.10 -6.48
CA ARG A 99 -10.05 8.23 -5.56
C ARG A 99 -9.25 9.46 -5.98
N LYS A 100 -7.97 9.29 -6.34
CA LYS A 100 -7.12 10.40 -6.80
C LYS A 100 -7.65 11.03 -8.10
N LEU A 101 -8.38 10.26 -8.90
CA LEU A 101 -9.05 10.69 -10.13
C LEU A 101 -10.51 11.11 -9.93
N TYR A 102 -10.99 11.22 -8.68
CA TYR A 102 -12.37 11.60 -8.36
C TYR A 102 -13.45 10.63 -8.86
N LEU A 103 -13.08 9.37 -9.11
CA LEU A 103 -13.98 8.28 -9.50
C LEU A 103 -14.44 7.50 -8.26
N ASP A 104 -15.18 8.19 -7.38
CA ASP A 104 -15.45 7.72 -6.01
C ASP A 104 -16.30 6.44 -5.96
N THR A 105 -17.29 6.31 -6.85
CA THR A 105 -18.12 5.09 -6.94
C THR A 105 -17.26 3.87 -7.22
N GLN A 106 -16.41 3.95 -8.26
CA GLN A 106 -15.53 2.86 -8.66
C GLN A 106 -14.45 2.61 -7.60
N SER A 107 -13.94 3.66 -6.97
CA SER A 107 -13.02 3.53 -5.83
C SER A 107 -13.66 2.71 -4.69
N GLY A 108 -14.90 3.06 -4.33
CA GLY A 108 -15.67 2.34 -3.32
C GLY A 108 -15.93 0.88 -3.68
N GLU A 109 -16.24 0.57 -4.94
CA GLU A 109 -16.41 -0.79 -5.43
C GLU A 109 -15.16 -1.65 -5.23
N TYR A 110 -13.99 -1.15 -5.60
CA TYR A 110 -12.73 -1.87 -5.42
C TYR A 110 -12.34 -2.01 -3.94
N LEU A 111 -12.58 -0.98 -3.13
CA LEU A 111 -12.35 -1.07 -1.69
C LEU A 111 -13.28 -2.11 -1.03
N ASN A 112 -14.51 -2.27 -1.54
CA ASN A 112 -15.42 -3.32 -1.09
C ASN A 112 -14.96 -4.71 -1.53
N LYS A 113 -14.44 -4.87 -2.75
CA LYS A 113 -13.80 -6.14 -3.18
C LYS A 113 -12.63 -6.52 -2.26
N ALA A 114 -11.77 -5.56 -1.91
CA ALA A 114 -10.70 -5.75 -0.94
C ALA A 114 -11.24 -6.24 0.42
N LYS A 115 -12.29 -5.61 0.96
CA LYS A 115 -12.93 -6.04 2.23
C LYS A 115 -13.52 -7.45 2.14
N MET A 116 -14.23 -7.76 1.06
CA MET A 116 -14.84 -9.07 0.86
C MET A 116 -13.78 -10.17 0.84
N LEU A 117 -12.65 -9.92 0.17
CA LEU A 117 -11.56 -10.87 0.07
C LEU A 117 -10.78 -10.98 1.38
N ALA A 118 -10.53 -9.86 2.07
CA ALA A 118 -9.90 -9.82 3.40
C ALA A 118 -10.71 -10.57 4.47
N SER A 119 -12.03 -10.68 4.30
CA SER A 119 -12.87 -11.44 5.23
C SER A 119 -12.53 -12.93 5.27
N LYS A 120 -11.96 -13.46 4.18
CA LYS A 120 -11.56 -14.85 3.97
C LYS A 120 -10.12 -15.17 4.43
N MET A 121 -9.37 -14.18 4.91
CA MET A 121 -8.00 -14.39 5.37
C MET A 121 -7.97 -14.87 6.83
N ASP A 122 -7.12 -15.85 7.11
CA ASP A 122 -6.84 -16.31 8.47
C ASP A 122 -5.69 -15.53 9.12
N SER A 123 -4.58 -15.34 8.39
CA SER A 123 -3.41 -14.57 8.81
C SER A 123 -3.36 -13.20 8.12
N GLY A 124 -2.60 -12.24 8.67
CA GLY A 124 -2.40 -10.91 8.06
C GLY A 124 -3.63 -9.99 8.01
N LYS A 125 -4.81 -10.47 8.41
CA LYS A 125 -6.09 -9.75 8.36
C LYS A 125 -6.06 -8.39 9.05
N ASN A 126 -5.35 -8.25 10.17
CA ASN A 126 -5.21 -6.96 10.86
C ASN A 126 -4.43 -5.94 10.03
N HIS A 127 -3.35 -6.36 9.38
CA HIS A 127 -2.57 -5.50 8.48
C HIS A 127 -3.43 -4.99 7.31
N ILE A 128 -4.12 -5.92 6.64
CA ILE A 128 -4.98 -5.61 5.52
C ILE A 128 -6.15 -4.69 5.91
N ASN A 129 -6.81 -4.99 7.03
CA ASN A 129 -7.90 -4.15 7.53
C ASN A 129 -7.43 -2.73 7.87
N TYR A 130 -6.20 -2.58 8.33
CA TYR A 130 -5.59 -1.28 8.57
C TYR A 130 -5.37 -0.51 7.25
N LEU A 131 -4.87 -1.16 6.19
CA LEU A 131 -4.73 -0.52 4.88
C LEU A 131 -6.08 -0.08 4.28
N ILE A 132 -7.10 -0.93 4.41
CA ILE A 132 -8.48 -0.61 3.98
C ILE A 132 -9.02 0.58 4.78
N PHE A 133 -8.76 0.63 6.08
CA PHE A 133 -9.12 1.76 6.93
C PHE A 133 -8.44 3.05 6.45
N LEU A 134 -7.13 3.02 6.22
CA LEU A 134 -6.39 4.19 5.73
C LEU A 134 -6.98 4.73 4.43
N GLU A 135 -7.25 3.86 3.46
CA GLU A 135 -7.79 4.28 2.16
C GLU A 135 -9.20 4.90 2.30
N ARG A 136 -10.08 4.29 3.12
CA ARG A 136 -11.40 4.87 3.42
C ARG A 136 -11.27 6.24 4.07
N THR A 137 -10.44 6.38 5.09
CA THR A 137 -10.26 7.65 5.80
C THR A 137 -9.68 8.72 4.88
N ASN A 138 -8.73 8.36 4.01
CA ASN A 138 -8.22 9.26 3.00
C ASN A 138 -9.31 9.74 2.03
N MET A 139 -10.22 8.86 1.61
CA MET A 139 -11.38 9.25 0.81
C MET A 139 -12.26 10.28 1.52
N LEU A 140 -12.61 10.01 2.78
CA LEU A 140 -13.43 10.92 3.58
C LEU A 140 -12.75 12.30 3.73
N LEU A 141 -11.45 12.33 4.01
CA LEU A 141 -10.68 13.56 4.16
C LEU A 141 -10.52 14.34 2.84
N ASP A 142 -10.35 13.64 1.72
CA ASP A 142 -10.25 14.25 0.38
C ASP A 142 -11.59 14.80 -0.12
N ARG A 143 -12.71 14.35 0.45
CA ARG A 143 -14.08 14.81 0.15
C ARG A 143 -14.70 15.67 1.26
N LEU A 144 -13.89 16.10 2.22
CA LEU A 144 -14.29 16.97 3.34
C LEU A 144 -15.35 16.36 4.27
N ASN A 145 -15.55 15.04 4.24
CA ASN A 145 -16.37 14.29 5.20
C ASN A 145 -15.61 14.07 6.52
N THR A 146 -15.08 15.16 7.08
CA THR A 146 -14.08 15.15 8.16
C THR A 146 -14.63 14.57 9.46
N ASN A 147 -15.91 14.80 9.77
CA ASN A 147 -16.55 14.25 10.97
C ASN A 147 -16.60 12.72 10.94
N GLU A 148 -16.97 12.14 9.79
CA GLU A 148 -16.96 10.68 9.60
C GLU A 148 -15.54 10.12 9.68
N ALA A 149 -14.56 10.81 9.07
CA ALA A 149 -13.16 10.43 9.15
C ALA A 149 -12.66 10.37 10.60
N ILE A 150 -13.06 11.32 11.45
CA ILE A 150 -12.67 11.37 12.87
C ILE A 150 -13.32 10.23 13.67
N LEU A 151 -14.58 9.90 13.38
CA LEU A 151 -15.23 8.75 14.00
C LEU A 151 -14.50 7.44 13.64
N ASP A 152 -14.14 7.27 12.37
CA ASP A 152 -13.33 6.13 11.91
C ASP A 152 -11.97 6.10 12.61
N ILE A 153 -11.27 7.23 12.70
CA ILE A 153 -9.96 7.33 13.38
C ILE A 153 -10.08 6.90 14.84
N ARG A 154 -11.05 7.44 15.60
CA ARG A 154 -11.23 7.12 17.02
C ARG A 154 -11.53 5.64 17.26
N THR A 155 -12.37 5.04 16.42
CA THR A 155 -12.69 3.60 16.54
C THR A 155 -11.51 2.71 16.14
N SER A 156 -10.66 3.19 15.22
CA SER A 156 -9.49 2.45 14.75
C SER A 156 -8.34 2.37 15.76
N GLU A 157 -8.22 3.34 16.67
CA GLU A 157 -7.13 3.42 17.67
C GLU A 157 -7.10 2.17 18.55
N ILE A 158 -8.27 1.78 19.08
CA ILE A 158 -8.43 0.57 19.89
C ILE A 158 -8.27 -0.68 19.02
N LYS A 159 -8.86 -0.66 17.82
CA LYS A 159 -8.86 -1.82 16.92
C LYS A 159 -7.46 -2.22 16.45
N PHE A 160 -6.57 -1.26 16.25
CA PHE A 160 -5.23 -1.48 15.70
C PHE A 160 -4.11 -1.23 16.71
N GLU A 161 -4.42 -1.09 18.00
CA GLU A 161 -3.45 -0.73 19.04
C GLU A 161 -2.16 -1.58 18.98
N THR A 162 -2.28 -2.91 18.96
CA THR A 162 -1.12 -3.81 18.89
C THR A 162 -0.33 -3.66 17.59
N LEU A 163 -1.02 -3.45 16.46
CA LEU A 163 -0.37 -3.25 15.16
C LEU A 163 0.42 -1.94 15.14
N LEU A 164 -0.16 -0.86 15.65
CA LEU A 164 0.47 0.46 15.70
C LEU A 164 1.68 0.47 16.64
N LYS A 165 1.62 -0.23 17.77
CA LYS A 165 2.78 -0.33 18.70
C LYS A 165 3.97 -1.08 18.13
N ASN A 166 3.72 -2.05 17.23
CA ASN A 166 4.75 -2.96 16.74
C ASN A 166 5.32 -2.54 15.37
N ASP A 167 4.73 -1.54 14.71
CA ASP A 167 5.09 -1.16 13.35
C ASP A 167 5.12 0.36 13.21
N VAL A 168 6.35 0.90 13.24
CA VAL A 168 6.62 2.34 13.21
C VAL A 168 6.07 3.00 11.95
N ASP A 169 6.12 2.34 10.80
CA ASP A 169 5.62 2.91 9.54
C ASP A 169 4.09 3.03 9.55
N LYS A 170 3.39 2.05 10.14
CA LYS A 170 1.93 2.11 10.34
C LYS A 170 1.55 3.13 11.41
N GLU A 171 2.31 3.23 12.50
CA GLU A 171 2.07 4.29 13.49
C GLU A 171 2.23 5.68 12.86
N ARG A 172 3.28 5.87 12.06
CA ARG A 172 3.53 7.11 11.33
C ARG A 172 2.40 7.45 10.36
N ALA A 173 1.95 6.48 9.56
CA ALA A 173 0.82 6.68 8.65
C ALA A 173 -0.48 7.03 9.39
N TYR A 174 -0.69 6.43 10.58
CA TYR A 174 -1.83 6.74 11.44
C TYR A 174 -1.78 8.16 12.01
N TYR A 175 -0.61 8.63 12.46
CA TYR A 175 -0.48 10.03 12.91
C TYR A 175 -0.65 11.02 11.78
N LEU A 176 -0.21 10.70 10.57
CA LEU A 176 -0.40 11.56 9.41
C LEU A 176 -1.89 11.76 9.07
N ILE A 177 -2.73 10.72 9.14
CA ILE A 177 -4.17 10.90 8.91
C ILE A 177 -4.84 11.69 10.05
N LYS A 178 -4.35 11.59 11.30
CA LYS A 178 -4.84 12.40 12.43
C LYS A 178 -4.50 13.87 12.22
N GLU A 179 -3.26 14.17 11.86
CA GLU A 179 -2.80 15.52 11.51
C GLU A 179 -3.74 16.13 10.45
N ARG A 180 -3.93 15.43 9.33
CA ARG A 180 -4.80 15.90 8.24
C ARG A 180 -6.24 16.13 8.71
N ALA A 181 -6.80 15.22 9.51
CA ALA A 181 -8.17 15.35 10.02
C ALA A 181 -8.33 16.59 10.92
N PHE A 182 -7.39 16.83 11.84
CA PHE A 182 -7.43 17.98 12.74
C PHE A 182 -7.15 19.29 12.01
N ASN A 183 -6.26 19.27 11.02
CA ASN A 183 -6.01 20.41 10.14
C ASN A 183 -7.29 20.84 9.40
N ARG A 184 -8.05 19.87 8.85
CA ARG A 184 -9.35 20.13 8.20
C ARG A 184 -10.41 20.73 9.12
N LEU A 185 -10.35 20.46 10.42
CA LEU A 185 -11.21 21.09 11.42
C LEU A 185 -10.70 22.45 11.93
N SER A 186 -9.60 22.97 11.38
CA SER A 186 -8.90 24.14 11.92
C SER A 186 -8.44 23.98 13.38
N GLN A 187 -8.29 22.73 13.85
CA GLN A 187 -7.75 22.41 15.17
C GLN A 187 -6.23 22.31 15.08
N TYR A 188 -5.58 23.45 14.82
CA TYR A 188 -4.17 23.52 14.47
C TYR A 188 -3.23 23.02 15.56
N ASP A 189 -3.56 23.25 16.84
CA ASP A 189 -2.75 22.73 17.95
C ASP A 189 -2.71 21.19 17.94
N SER A 190 -3.87 20.56 17.77
CA SER A 190 -3.97 19.10 17.63
C SER A 190 -3.24 18.60 16.39
N ALA A 191 -3.40 19.28 15.25
CA ALA A 191 -2.70 18.92 14.02
C ALA A 191 -1.18 18.97 14.22
N PHE A 192 -0.68 20.04 14.85
CA PHE A 192 0.74 20.23 15.14
C PHE A 192 1.30 19.14 16.06
N VAL A 193 0.54 18.70 17.07
CA VAL A 193 0.92 17.56 17.93
C VAL A 193 1.15 16.30 17.09
N TYR A 194 0.23 15.94 16.19
CA TYR A 194 0.36 14.74 15.37
C TYR A 194 1.41 14.87 14.26
N MET A 195 1.64 16.09 13.75
CA MET A 195 2.76 16.38 12.86
C MET A 195 4.09 16.09 13.55
N ASN A 196 4.29 16.57 14.78
CA ASN A 196 5.51 16.30 15.54
C ASN A 196 5.70 14.80 15.80
N LYS A 197 4.65 14.09 16.25
CA LYS A 197 4.72 12.64 16.41
C LYS A 197 5.12 11.91 15.12
N THR A 198 4.60 12.35 13.98
CA THR A 198 4.95 11.79 12.66
C THR A 198 6.44 12.01 12.35
N ARG A 199 6.96 13.21 12.64
CA ARG A 199 8.39 13.55 12.45
C ARG A 199 9.29 12.76 13.38
N ASP A 200 8.94 12.65 14.65
CA ASP A 200 9.75 11.95 15.66
C ASP A 200 9.92 10.46 15.28
N LEU A 201 8.85 9.82 14.76
CA LEU A 201 8.93 8.46 14.23
C LEU A 201 9.79 8.34 12.96
N LEU A 202 9.84 9.38 12.11
CA LEU A 202 10.72 9.40 10.94
C LEU A 202 12.20 9.40 11.35
N GLU A 203 12.56 10.13 12.39
CA GLU A 203 13.93 10.17 12.92
C GLU A 203 14.35 8.82 13.51
N LEU A 204 13.46 8.16 14.26
CA LEU A 204 13.70 6.80 14.78
C LEU A 204 13.88 5.78 13.65
N SER A 205 13.06 5.86 12.59
CA SER A 205 13.20 4.95 11.44
C SER A 205 14.54 5.09 10.70
N LYS A 206 15.11 6.30 10.65
CA LYS A 206 16.43 6.55 10.03
C LYS A 206 17.59 6.02 10.86
N GLN A 207 17.48 6.03 12.19
CA GLN A 207 18.51 5.49 13.08
C GLN A 207 18.60 3.96 13.00
N ASN A 208 17.47 3.28 12.77
CA ASN A 208 17.42 1.82 12.64
C ASN A 208 17.92 1.30 11.27
N ASN A 209 17.93 2.14 10.23
CA ASN A 209 18.38 1.78 8.87
C ASN A 209 19.89 2.02 8.64
N LEU A 210 20.66 2.34 9.69
CA LEU A 210 22.11 2.55 9.64
C LEU A 210 22.92 1.34 10.13
N TYR A 211 22.27 0.19 10.37
CA TYR A 211 22.90 -1.05 10.82
C TYR A 211 22.57 -2.21 9.88
#